data_AF-A0A7C3NN83-F1
#
_entry.id   AF-A0A7C3NN83-F1
#
_cell.length_a   1.000
_cell.length_b   1.000
_cell.length_c   1.000
_cell.angle_alpha   90.00
_cell.angle_beta   90.00
_cell.angle_gamma   90.00
#
_symmetry.space_group_name_H-M   'P 1'
#
loop_
_entity.id
_entity.type
_entity.pdbx_description
1 polymer ?
#
loop_
_entity_poly.entity_id
_entity_poly.type
_entity_poly.pdbx_seq_one_letter_code
_entity_poly.pdbx_strand_id
1 'polypeptide(L)'
;MGFARINGCKKRRAPLTFARPEGFAALLAPLKTGCGSTSLHGGTGMALVDGFSHLVVQVTDLDRSEKFYREVLSLDLVGRGLVNEQGPNSLLKTNTGQMILLVQVPSVEPFRPNSNSIHHAWLLTVEQYKRAQDRMRSFGYSIEDSREEFRALGERSMDIYDPDGHRYQVQAHGPEATQIIRPSAGQVDCGKVDDFEVGSVTPFPKGMFFLVRLDAGFLAVSSWCTHRNGQLRWEKEHWRFYCPFHSATYNRRGEFTGHLENVGPLRLHPLAISPAGRVIVDTSAIFVRKSYHLDQPVPARCGAQFCAAGVEAV
;
A
#
# COMPACT_ATOMS: atom_id res chain seq x y z
N MET A 1 43.76 -56.33 27.51
CA MET A 1 42.75 -55.57 28.29
C MET A 1 42.07 -54.59 27.35
N GLY A 2 40.75 -54.65 27.28
CA GLY A 2 39.94 -54.19 26.15
C GLY A 2 39.74 -52.68 26.02
N PHE A 3 39.68 -52.22 24.77
CA PHE A 3 39.15 -50.92 24.38
C PHE A 3 37.62 -50.96 24.38
N ALA A 4 36.99 -50.25 25.31
CA ALA A 4 35.53 -50.03 25.31
C ALA A 4 35.19 -48.72 24.57
N ARG A 5 34.58 -48.84 23.39
CA ARG A 5 33.92 -47.73 22.69
C ARG A 5 32.59 -47.41 23.39
N ILE A 6 32.43 -46.19 23.86
CA ILE A 6 31.16 -45.69 24.41
C ILE A 6 30.36 -45.07 23.26
N ASN A 7 29.37 -45.83 22.75
CA ASN A 7 28.39 -45.33 21.79
C ASN A 7 27.31 -44.51 22.52
N GLY A 8 27.46 -43.19 22.53
CA GLY A 8 26.45 -42.25 22.99
C GLY A 8 25.36 -42.00 21.95
N CYS A 9 24.24 -42.69 22.09
CA CYS A 9 23.03 -42.55 21.27
C CYS A 9 22.40 -41.14 21.43
N LYS A 10 22.48 -40.30 20.40
CA LYS A 10 21.74 -39.03 20.31
C LYS A 10 20.24 -39.32 20.08
N LYS A 11 19.43 -39.35 21.14
CA LYS A 11 17.97 -39.33 21.04
C LYS A 11 17.53 -38.00 20.42
N ARG A 12 17.18 -38.00 19.13
CA ARG A 12 16.46 -36.89 18.49
C ARG A 12 15.04 -36.85 19.09
N ARG A 13 14.65 -35.73 19.70
CA ARG A 13 13.24 -35.49 20.07
C ARG A 13 12.44 -35.27 18.79
N ALA A 14 11.38 -36.05 18.62
CA ALA A 14 10.41 -35.86 17.54
C ALA A 14 9.62 -34.55 17.75
N PRO A 15 9.18 -33.88 16.67
CA PRO A 15 8.36 -32.67 16.78
C PRO A 15 6.96 -33.00 17.34
N LEU A 16 6.47 -32.15 18.25
CA LEU A 16 5.12 -32.23 18.79
C LEU A 16 4.09 -31.91 17.70
N THR A 17 3.30 -32.90 17.33
CA THR A 17 2.06 -32.73 16.55
C THR A 17 0.92 -32.37 17.49
N PHE A 18 0.31 -31.19 17.31
CA PHE A 18 -0.92 -30.81 18.03
C PHE A 18 -2.13 -31.50 17.40
N ALA A 19 -2.79 -32.37 18.16
CA ALA A 19 -4.13 -32.87 17.83
C ALA A 19 -5.18 -31.82 18.23
N ARG A 20 -6.16 -31.58 17.34
CA ARG A 20 -7.32 -30.71 17.61
C ARG A 20 -8.25 -31.38 18.62
N PRO A 21 -8.66 -30.74 19.73
CA PRO A 21 -9.81 -31.20 20.50
C PRO A 21 -11.09 -30.68 19.86
N GLU A 22 -12.05 -31.60 19.65
CA GLU A 22 -13.42 -31.28 19.28
C GLU A 22 -14.22 -30.76 20.48
N GLY A 23 -15.12 -29.81 20.21
CA GLY A 23 -16.36 -29.62 20.95
C GLY A 23 -16.29 -28.80 22.23
N PHE A 24 -16.65 -27.52 22.14
CA PHE A 24 -17.43 -26.85 23.18
C PHE A 24 -18.30 -25.77 22.55
N ALA A 25 -19.62 -25.98 22.59
CA ALA A 25 -20.61 -24.98 22.25
C ALA A 25 -20.86 -24.10 23.49
N ALA A 26 -20.67 -22.79 23.35
CA ALA A 26 -21.10 -21.81 24.35
C ALA A 26 -21.95 -20.73 23.67
N LEU A 27 -23.20 -20.69 24.09
CA LEU A 27 -24.24 -19.75 23.71
C LEU A 27 -24.04 -18.44 24.48
N LEU A 28 -23.72 -17.33 23.80
CA LEU A 28 -23.84 -15.99 24.37
C LEU A 28 -24.40 -15.02 23.32
N ALA A 29 -25.53 -14.41 23.69
CA ALA A 29 -26.29 -13.46 22.87
C ALA A 29 -25.62 -12.08 22.83
N PRO A 30 -25.75 -11.30 21.73
CA PRO A 30 -25.17 -9.97 21.64
C PRO A 30 -26.10 -8.91 22.24
N LEU A 31 -25.56 -8.10 23.16
CA LEU A 31 -26.12 -6.79 23.48
C LEU A 31 -25.74 -5.80 22.36
N LYS A 32 -26.75 -5.30 21.66
CA LYS A 32 -26.63 -4.22 20.68
C LYS A 32 -26.38 -2.90 21.40
N THR A 33 -25.26 -2.25 21.12
CA THR A 33 -25.16 -0.78 21.09
C THR A 33 -24.35 -0.41 19.85
N GLY A 34 -25.00 0.33 18.95
CA GLY A 34 -24.44 0.68 17.65
C GLY A 34 -23.56 1.93 17.70
N CYS A 35 -22.53 1.93 16.86
CA CYS A 35 -22.20 3.08 16.03
C CYS A 35 -21.55 2.53 14.75
N GLY A 36 -22.11 2.88 13.60
CA GLY A 36 -21.90 2.18 12.34
C GLY A 36 -20.58 2.49 11.65
N SER A 37 -20.02 1.45 11.03
CA SER A 37 -19.49 1.58 9.67
C SER A 37 -19.80 0.27 8.94
N THR A 38 -20.79 0.30 8.06
CA THR A 38 -21.07 -0.79 7.13
C THR A 38 -20.23 -0.57 5.87
N SER A 39 -19.26 -1.45 5.65
CA SER A 39 -18.88 -1.87 4.31
C SER A 39 -18.57 -3.36 4.35
N LEU A 40 -19.59 -4.17 4.02
CA LEU A 40 -19.46 -5.59 3.75
C LEU A 40 -19.37 -5.77 2.24
N HIS A 41 -18.19 -6.05 1.67
CA HIS A 41 -18.08 -6.71 0.37
C HIS A 41 -16.82 -7.60 0.31
N GLY A 42 -17.02 -8.92 0.25
CA GLY A 42 -16.32 -9.80 -0.68
C GLY A 42 -14.94 -10.39 -0.33
N GLY A 43 -14.43 -10.28 0.91
CA GLY A 43 -13.20 -10.96 1.31
C GLY A 43 -13.45 -12.42 1.72
N THR A 44 -12.78 -13.37 1.08
CA THR A 44 -12.80 -14.80 1.45
C THR A 44 -11.97 -15.02 2.72
N GLY A 45 -12.56 -14.67 3.87
CA GLY A 45 -12.03 -14.87 5.21
C GLY A 45 -12.01 -13.57 6.01
N MET A 46 -12.87 -13.45 7.01
CA MET A 46 -12.74 -12.38 8.01
C MET A 46 -11.41 -12.56 8.73
N ALA A 47 -10.61 -11.49 8.82
CA ALA A 47 -9.42 -11.48 9.64
C ALA A 47 -9.79 -11.86 11.09
N LEU A 48 -9.04 -12.78 11.69
CA LEU A 48 -9.30 -13.27 13.05
C LEU A 48 -8.76 -12.34 14.14
N VAL A 49 -7.75 -11.53 13.82
CA VAL A 49 -7.04 -10.65 14.75
C VAL A 49 -7.51 -9.22 14.54
N ASP A 50 -7.97 -8.57 15.62
CA ASP A 50 -8.43 -7.18 15.60
C ASP A 50 -7.26 -6.17 15.44
N GLY A 51 -6.14 -6.43 16.12
CA GLY A 51 -4.92 -5.64 16.02
C GLY A 51 -3.80 -6.22 16.88
N PHE A 52 -2.63 -5.58 16.86
CA PHE A 52 -1.60 -5.89 17.87
C PHE A 52 -1.94 -5.17 19.18
N SER A 53 -1.74 -5.85 20.31
CA SER A 53 -2.03 -5.28 21.63
C SER A 53 -1.05 -4.15 21.98
N HIS A 54 0.25 -4.41 21.83
CA HIS A 54 1.31 -3.46 22.11
C HIS A 54 2.61 -3.85 21.38
N LEU A 55 3.48 -2.86 21.15
CA LEU A 55 4.86 -3.06 20.73
C LEU A 55 5.78 -2.80 21.93
N VAL A 56 6.66 -3.76 22.22
CA VAL A 56 7.69 -3.60 23.26
C VAL A 56 8.96 -3.04 22.65
N VAL A 57 9.48 -1.97 23.24
CA VAL A 57 10.71 -1.30 22.81
C VAL A 57 11.63 -1.19 24.03
N GLN A 58 12.84 -1.71 23.90
CA GLN A 58 13.86 -1.55 24.94
C GLN A 58 14.47 -0.16 24.83
N VAL A 59 14.71 0.53 25.94
CA VAL A 59 15.34 1.85 25.94
C VAL A 59 16.38 1.93 27.05
N THR A 60 17.39 2.79 26.93
CA THR A 60 18.39 2.94 28.00
C THR A 60 17.96 3.93 29.09
N ASP A 61 17.04 4.84 28.78
CA ASP A 61 16.58 5.89 29.70
C ASP A 61 15.10 6.22 29.45
N LEU A 62 14.23 5.98 30.43
CA LEU A 62 12.79 6.23 30.28
C LEU A 62 12.44 7.71 30.15
N ASP A 63 13.13 8.61 30.88
CA ASP A 63 12.79 10.03 30.85
C ASP A 63 13.09 10.64 29.48
N ARG A 64 14.26 10.31 28.91
CA ARG A 64 14.68 10.71 27.57
C ARG A 64 13.77 10.14 26.49
N SER A 65 13.44 8.86 26.59
CA SER A 65 12.62 8.19 25.58
C SER A 65 11.16 8.62 25.66
N GLU A 66 10.56 8.75 26.86
CA GLU A 66 9.24 9.34 27.02
C GLU A 66 9.15 10.73 26.40
N LYS A 67 10.16 11.58 26.62
CA LYS A 67 10.22 12.92 26.01
C LYS A 67 10.14 12.83 24.50
N PHE A 68 10.93 11.96 23.87
CA PHE A 68 10.89 11.75 22.42
C PHE A 68 9.50 11.30 21.95
N TYR A 69 8.95 10.22 22.49
CA TYR A 69 7.67 9.67 22.02
C TYR A 69 6.50 10.63 22.25
N ARG A 70 6.52 11.42 23.33
CA ARG A 70 5.47 12.40 23.64
C ARG A 70 5.61 13.68 22.83
N GLU A 71 6.81 14.22 22.70
CA GLU A 71 7.00 15.52 22.05
C GLU A 71 7.08 15.35 20.53
N VAL A 72 7.80 14.35 20.02
CA VAL A 72 7.94 14.14 18.57
C VAL A 72 6.71 13.47 17.98
N LEU A 73 6.30 12.32 18.54
CA LEU A 73 5.21 11.50 17.99
C LEU A 73 3.84 11.79 18.62
N SER A 74 3.75 12.61 19.66
CA SER A 74 2.49 12.90 20.38
C SER A 74 1.78 11.64 20.89
N LEU A 75 2.53 10.67 21.41
CA LEU A 75 1.94 9.57 22.16
C LEU A 75 1.53 10.03 23.57
N ASP A 76 0.40 9.55 24.05
CA ASP A 76 -0.09 9.83 25.39
C ASP A 76 0.58 8.89 26.39
N LEU A 77 1.16 9.44 27.47
CA LEU A 77 1.68 8.63 28.57
C LEU A 77 0.52 8.08 29.39
N VAL A 78 0.42 6.75 29.48
CA VAL A 78 -0.57 6.06 30.33
C VAL A 78 -0.05 5.98 31.77
N GLY A 79 1.23 5.62 31.95
CA GLY A 79 1.88 5.57 33.25
C GLY A 79 3.08 4.63 33.28
N ARG A 80 3.77 4.59 34.43
CA ARG A 80 4.93 3.72 34.68
C ARG A 80 4.55 2.51 35.53
N GLY A 81 5.24 1.39 35.33
CA GLY A 81 5.11 0.20 36.17
C GLY A 81 3.72 -0.45 36.12
N LEU A 82 3.00 -0.28 35.00
CA LEU A 82 1.64 -0.80 34.82
C LEU A 82 1.61 -2.26 34.34
N VAL A 83 2.77 -2.79 33.95
CA VAL A 83 2.93 -4.17 33.47
C VAL A 83 4.07 -4.87 34.22
N ASN A 84 3.99 -6.19 34.27
CA ASN A 84 4.95 -7.05 34.97
C ASN A 84 6.16 -7.38 34.08
N GLU A 85 6.95 -6.36 33.74
CA GLU A 85 8.24 -6.52 33.06
C GLU A 85 9.40 -6.58 34.06
N GLN A 86 10.53 -7.15 33.64
CA GLN A 86 11.70 -7.31 34.51
C GLN A 86 12.34 -5.98 34.92
N GLY A 87 12.23 -4.95 34.08
CA GLY A 87 12.81 -3.62 34.29
C GLY A 87 11.76 -2.54 34.52
N PRO A 88 12.19 -1.34 34.98
CA PRO A 88 11.36 -0.14 34.95
C PRO A 88 10.75 0.03 33.56
N ASN A 89 9.46 0.35 33.50
CA ASN A 89 8.74 0.42 32.24
C ASN A 89 7.71 1.55 32.22
N SER A 90 7.40 2.01 31.02
CA SER A 90 6.42 3.05 30.73
C SER A 90 5.52 2.63 29.60
N LEU A 91 4.21 2.81 29.79
CA LEU A 91 3.21 2.51 28.78
C LEU A 91 2.73 3.81 28.15
N LEU A 92 2.82 3.90 26.82
CA LEU A 92 2.30 4.99 26.01
C LEU A 92 1.21 4.48 25.06
N LYS A 93 0.38 5.39 24.58
CA LYS A 93 -0.78 5.06 23.75
C LYS A 93 -0.91 6.00 22.56
N THR A 94 -1.27 5.43 21.43
CA THR A 94 -1.69 6.18 20.23
C THR A 94 -3.12 6.70 20.42
N ASN A 95 -3.50 7.72 19.65
CA ASN A 95 -4.88 8.23 19.62
C ASN A 95 -5.92 7.17 19.19
N THR A 96 -5.50 6.08 18.53
CA THR A 96 -6.37 4.98 18.09
C THR A 96 -6.44 3.81 19.07
N GLY A 97 -5.63 3.81 20.13
CA GLY A 97 -5.72 2.78 21.16
C GLY A 97 -4.52 1.85 21.30
N GLN A 98 -3.73 1.69 20.22
CA GLN A 98 -2.55 0.82 20.21
C GLN A 98 -1.48 1.36 21.16
N MET A 99 -0.78 0.46 21.84
CA MET A 99 0.13 0.81 22.92
C MET A 99 1.59 0.55 22.57
N ILE A 100 2.47 1.34 23.18
CA ILE A 100 3.92 1.17 23.16
C ILE A 100 4.39 0.98 24.59
N LEU A 101 5.09 -0.13 24.83
CA LEU A 101 5.69 -0.44 26.11
C LEU A 101 7.19 -0.20 26.02
N LEU A 102 7.67 0.84 26.70
CA LEU A 102 9.09 1.09 26.88
C LEU A 102 9.59 0.30 28.08
N VAL A 103 10.65 -0.50 27.90
CA VAL A 103 11.29 -1.26 28.98
C VAL A 103 12.74 -0.80 29.11
N GLN A 104 13.09 -0.27 30.28
CA GLN A 104 14.44 0.20 30.52
C GLN A 104 15.39 -0.97 30.69
N VAL A 105 16.48 -0.97 29.91
CA VAL A 105 17.56 -1.95 29.96
C VAL A 105 18.91 -1.25 30.04
N PRO A 106 19.97 -1.90 30.56
CA PRO A 106 21.31 -1.28 30.65
C PRO A 106 21.91 -0.91 29.29
N SER A 107 21.56 -1.66 28.25
CA SER A 107 22.01 -1.43 26.87
C SER A 107 20.99 -1.99 25.89
N VAL A 108 20.70 -1.23 24.84
CA VAL A 108 19.91 -1.70 23.69
C VAL A 108 20.85 -2.38 22.71
N GLU A 109 20.54 -3.61 22.27
CA GLU A 109 21.32 -4.25 21.23
C GLU A 109 21.10 -3.51 19.89
N PRO A 110 22.19 -3.15 19.18
CA PRO A 110 22.06 -2.46 17.92
C PRO A 110 21.27 -3.29 16.90
N PHE A 111 20.52 -2.56 16.07
CA PHE A 111 19.83 -3.09 14.90
C PHE A 111 20.68 -4.18 14.21
N ARG A 112 20.12 -5.38 14.03
CA ARG A 112 20.79 -6.44 13.27
C ARG A 112 21.04 -5.93 11.85
N PRO A 113 22.30 -5.66 11.47
CA PRO A 113 22.59 -5.12 10.15
C PRO A 113 22.05 -6.09 9.09
N ASN A 114 21.42 -5.56 8.05
CA ASN A 114 20.84 -6.33 6.94
C ASN A 114 19.62 -7.22 7.29
N SER A 115 18.93 -6.96 8.40
CA SER A 115 17.64 -7.60 8.71
C SER A 115 16.46 -6.70 8.35
N ASN A 116 15.59 -7.16 7.44
CA ASN A 116 14.30 -6.51 7.17
C ASN A 116 13.20 -6.95 8.16
N SER A 117 13.52 -7.83 9.12
CA SER A 117 12.54 -8.41 10.06
C SER A 117 12.08 -7.45 11.15
N ILE A 118 12.62 -6.22 11.19
CA ILE A 118 12.23 -5.17 12.15
C ILE A 118 12.02 -3.88 11.36
N HIS A 119 10.86 -3.77 10.71
CA HIS A 119 10.40 -2.56 10.03
C HIS A 119 9.11 -2.09 10.69
N HIS A 120 9.20 -1.05 11.52
CA HIS A 120 8.04 -0.45 12.18
C HIS A 120 7.71 0.88 11.53
N ALA A 121 6.43 1.09 11.25
CA ALA A 121 5.95 2.30 10.60
C ALA A 121 4.84 2.97 11.41
N TRP A 122 4.95 4.29 11.54
CA TRP A 122 3.91 5.17 12.07
C TRP A 122 3.07 5.72 10.93
N LEU A 123 1.76 5.59 11.05
CA LEU A 123 0.81 6.18 10.10
C LEU A 123 0.21 7.46 10.70
N LEU A 124 0.41 8.57 10.01
CA LEU A 124 -0.06 9.91 10.40
C LEU A 124 -0.96 10.49 9.30
N THR A 125 -1.77 11.50 9.66
CA THR A 125 -2.34 12.40 8.65
C THR A 125 -1.26 13.28 8.03
N VAL A 126 -1.52 13.92 6.89
CA VAL A 126 -0.57 14.84 6.24
C VAL A 126 -0.23 16.02 7.16
N GLU A 127 -1.19 16.56 7.88
CA GLU A 127 -0.97 17.65 8.85
C GLU A 127 -0.14 17.17 10.04
N GLN A 128 -0.44 15.99 10.57
CA GLN A 128 0.35 15.39 11.66
C GLN A 128 1.79 15.12 11.21
N TYR A 129 1.98 14.63 9.98
CA TYR A 129 3.28 14.37 9.40
C TYR A 129 4.12 15.65 9.33
N LYS A 130 3.56 16.76 8.82
CA LYS A 130 4.23 18.07 8.80
C LYS A 130 4.61 18.55 10.20
N ARG A 131 3.70 18.44 11.17
CA ARG A 131 3.99 18.79 12.56
C ARG A 131 5.10 17.93 13.15
N ALA A 132 5.13 16.63 12.86
CA ALA A 132 6.20 15.74 13.30
C ALA A 132 7.55 16.17 12.72
N GLN A 133 7.62 16.55 11.43
CA GLN A 133 8.83 17.08 10.82
C GLN A 133 9.34 18.34 11.52
N ASP A 134 8.46 19.30 11.80
CA ASP A 134 8.84 20.56 12.45
C ASP A 134 9.40 20.33 13.86
N ARG A 135 8.78 19.41 14.62
CA ARG A 135 9.28 19.03 15.94
C ARG A 135 10.60 18.26 15.87
N MET A 136 10.77 17.34 14.94
CA MET A 136 12.04 16.65 14.75
C MET A 136 13.17 17.64 14.46
N ARG A 137 12.93 18.63 13.59
CA ARG A 137 13.89 19.70 13.31
C ARG A 137 14.20 20.52 14.56
N SER A 138 13.22 20.85 15.40
CA SER A 138 13.48 21.58 16.66
C SER A 138 14.29 20.78 17.68
N PHE A 139 14.33 19.44 17.52
CA PHE A 139 15.15 18.53 18.32
C PHE A 139 16.53 18.22 17.70
N GLY A 140 16.87 18.84 16.56
CA GLY A 140 18.18 18.67 15.92
C GLY A 140 18.28 17.47 14.97
N TYR A 141 17.16 16.84 14.60
CA TYR A 141 17.16 15.78 13.58
C TYR A 141 17.24 16.38 12.17
N SER A 142 18.08 15.78 11.32
CA SER A 142 18.02 16.02 9.87
C SER A 142 16.88 15.22 9.27
N ILE A 143 15.93 15.91 8.63
CA ILE A 143 14.77 15.29 7.99
C ILE A 143 14.84 15.49 6.49
N GLU A 144 15.03 14.39 5.77
CA GLU A 144 15.07 14.33 4.31
C GLU A 144 13.98 13.37 3.81
N ASP A 145 13.39 13.67 2.64
CA ASP A 145 12.51 12.73 1.94
C ASP A 145 13.37 11.79 1.07
N SER A 146 14.11 10.90 1.72
CA SER A 146 14.95 9.90 1.04
C SER A 146 14.17 8.90 0.18
N ARG A 147 12.83 8.98 0.19
CA ARG A 147 11.91 8.07 -0.49
C ARG A 147 11.06 8.75 -1.56
N GLU A 148 11.33 10.02 -1.89
CA GLU A 148 10.52 10.79 -2.85
C GLU A 148 10.36 10.07 -4.20
N GLU A 149 11.44 9.48 -4.73
CA GLU A 149 11.43 8.75 -6.00
C GLU A 149 10.76 7.37 -5.90
N PHE A 150 10.58 6.85 -4.68
CA PHE A 150 10.11 5.49 -4.40
C PHE A 150 8.67 5.46 -3.84
N ARG A 151 7.95 6.59 -3.87
CA ARG A 151 6.58 6.70 -3.36
C ARG A 151 5.61 7.15 -4.44
N ALA A 152 4.36 6.70 -4.36
CA ALA A 152 3.33 7.15 -5.28
C ALA A 152 2.92 8.60 -4.99
N LEU A 153 2.21 9.22 -5.94
CA LEU A 153 1.66 10.55 -5.75
C LEU A 153 0.73 10.58 -4.53
N GLY A 154 0.84 11.63 -3.71
CA GLY A 154 0.07 11.77 -2.47
C GLY A 154 0.62 11.00 -1.28
N GLU A 155 1.60 10.11 -1.45
CA GLU A 155 2.27 9.46 -0.33
C GLU A 155 3.40 10.34 0.21
N ARG A 156 3.70 10.21 1.51
CA ARG A 156 4.82 10.87 2.19
C ARG A 156 5.51 9.84 3.06
N SER A 157 6.84 9.89 3.11
CA SER A 157 7.59 8.99 3.98
C SER A 157 8.89 9.62 4.43
N MET A 158 9.29 9.34 5.67
CA MET A 158 10.64 9.62 6.17
C MET A 158 11.07 8.49 7.10
N ASP A 159 12.38 8.25 7.17
CA ASP A 159 12.97 7.41 8.21
C ASP A 159 13.40 8.29 9.39
N ILE A 160 13.11 7.81 10.61
CA ILE A 160 13.50 8.47 11.86
C ILE A 160 14.17 7.45 12.77
N TYR A 161 14.91 7.95 13.74
CA TYR A 161 15.53 7.15 14.80
C TYR A 161 15.11 7.72 16.15
N ASP A 162 14.79 6.85 17.10
CA ASP A 162 14.61 7.28 18.49
C ASP A 162 15.97 7.50 19.18
N PRO A 163 15.99 7.98 20.44
CA PRO A 163 17.23 8.24 21.17
C PRO A 163 18.13 7.01 21.39
N ASP A 164 17.58 5.80 21.28
CA ASP A 164 18.29 4.53 21.45
C ASP A 164 18.64 3.87 20.09
N GLY A 165 18.31 4.54 18.97
CA GLY A 165 18.65 4.10 17.62
C GLY A 165 17.63 3.17 16.96
N HIS A 166 16.43 3.01 17.51
CA HIS A 166 15.35 2.28 16.86
C HIS A 166 14.89 3.02 15.61
N ARG A 167 15.02 2.36 14.47
CA ARG A 167 14.53 2.90 13.19
C ARG A 167 13.02 2.77 13.10
N TYR A 168 12.36 3.87 12.77
CA TYR A 168 10.96 3.90 12.38
C TYR A 168 10.79 4.55 11.03
N GLN A 169 9.85 4.05 10.25
CA GLN A 169 9.30 4.81 9.13
C GLN A 169 8.14 5.67 9.66
N VAL A 170 8.03 6.90 9.21
CA VAL A 170 6.80 7.71 9.37
C VAL A 170 6.19 7.89 7.99
N GLN A 171 4.90 7.62 7.86
CA GLN A 171 4.17 7.69 6.60
C GLN A 171 2.89 8.50 6.74
N ALA A 172 2.50 9.14 5.65
CA ALA A 172 1.19 9.75 5.50
C ALA A 172 0.68 9.59 4.07
N HIS A 173 -0.64 9.54 3.93
CA HIS A 173 -1.32 9.48 2.64
C HIS A 173 -2.27 10.67 2.52
N GLY A 174 -2.03 11.52 1.51
CA GLY A 174 -2.93 12.58 1.10
C GLY A 174 -4.05 12.09 0.18
N PRO A 175 -5.08 12.91 -0.06
CA PRO A 175 -6.16 12.57 -0.99
C PRO A 175 -5.65 12.31 -2.41
N GLU A 176 -4.51 12.87 -2.79
CA GLU A 176 -3.89 12.69 -4.11
C GLU A 176 -3.53 11.23 -4.39
N ALA A 177 -3.37 10.41 -3.35
CA ALA A 177 -3.11 8.99 -3.50
C ALA A 177 -4.30 8.22 -4.09
N THR A 178 -5.54 8.68 -3.89
CA THR A 178 -6.73 7.92 -4.33
C THR A 178 -7.69 8.73 -5.20
N GLN A 179 -7.58 10.06 -5.21
CA GLN A 179 -8.42 10.92 -6.04
C GLN A 179 -8.23 10.64 -7.53
N ILE A 180 -9.26 10.89 -8.33
CA ILE A 180 -9.13 10.74 -9.78
C ILE A 180 -8.37 11.95 -10.32
N ILE A 181 -7.18 11.69 -10.88
CA ILE A 181 -6.32 12.72 -11.45
C ILE A 181 -6.68 12.87 -12.93
N ARG A 182 -7.22 14.03 -13.29
CA ARG A 182 -7.51 14.38 -14.69
C ARG A 182 -6.26 14.94 -15.37
N PRO A 183 -5.76 14.33 -16.46
CA PRO A 183 -4.69 14.93 -17.24
C PRO A 183 -5.16 16.25 -17.88
N SER A 184 -4.28 17.23 -17.98
CA SER A 184 -4.60 18.56 -18.53
C SER A 184 -4.35 18.68 -20.04
N ALA A 185 -4.14 17.58 -20.76
CA ALA A 185 -3.74 17.60 -22.17
C ALA A 185 -4.90 17.88 -23.14
N GLY A 186 -6.16 17.77 -22.70
CA GLY A 186 -7.33 17.92 -23.56
C GLY A 186 -7.39 16.83 -24.63
N GLN A 187 -7.61 17.22 -25.89
CA GLN A 187 -7.58 16.30 -27.02
C GLN A 187 -6.15 16.02 -27.48
N VAL A 188 -5.79 14.74 -27.54
CA VAL A 188 -4.49 14.24 -27.99
C VAL A 188 -4.67 13.51 -29.31
N ASP A 189 -4.08 14.05 -30.37
CA ASP A 189 -3.95 13.36 -31.65
C ASP A 189 -2.81 12.34 -31.56
N CYS A 190 -3.16 11.06 -31.66
CA CYS A 190 -2.23 9.95 -31.46
C CYS A 190 -1.53 9.53 -32.76
N GLY A 191 -2.04 9.91 -33.94
CA GLY A 191 -1.57 9.39 -35.23
C GLY A 191 -2.66 8.67 -36.04
N LYS A 192 -2.27 8.07 -37.17
CA LYS A 192 -3.17 7.31 -38.02
C LYS A 192 -3.45 5.95 -37.42
N VAL A 193 -4.61 5.38 -37.72
CA VAL A 193 -4.99 4.02 -37.30
C VAL A 193 -3.94 2.98 -37.70
N ASP A 194 -3.35 3.13 -38.89
CA ASP A 194 -2.39 2.19 -39.47
C ASP A 194 -0.99 2.29 -38.84
N ASP A 195 -0.73 3.32 -38.03
CA ASP A 195 0.53 3.46 -37.28
C ASP A 195 0.60 2.48 -36.09
N PHE A 196 -0.50 1.78 -35.77
CA PHE A 196 -0.64 0.91 -34.60
C PHE A 196 -0.98 -0.53 -34.98
N GLU A 197 0.00 -1.43 -34.84
CA GLU A 197 -0.19 -2.86 -35.04
C GLU A 197 -1.15 -3.44 -34.00
N VAL A 198 -1.88 -4.49 -34.39
CA VAL A 198 -2.75 -5.22 -33.48
C VAL A 198 -1.94 -5.86 -32.35
N GLY A 199 -2.37 -5.61 -31.12
CA GLY A 199 -1.71 -6.04 -29.90
C GLY A 199 -0.71 -5.05 -29.32
N SER A 200 -0.43 -3.93 -30.01
CA SER A 200 0.48 -2.88 -29.54
C SER A 200 -0.07 -2.11 -28.33
N VAL A 201 0.86 -1.58 -27.54
CA VAL A 201 0.62 -0.66 -26.42
C VAL A 201 1.59 0.49 -26.56
N THR A 202 1.07 1.70 -26.77
CA THR A 202 1.87 2.90 -27.03
C THR A 202 1.66 3.92 -25.91
N PRO A 203 2.71 4.34 -25.18
CA PRO A 203 2.58 5.35 -24.13
C PRO A 203 2.40 6.76 -24.72
N PHE A 204 1.51 7.55 -24.11
CA PHE A 204 1.36 8.98 -24.37
C PHE A 204 1.61 9.77 -23.07
N PRO A 205 2.87 10.02 -22.69
CA PRO A 205 3.21 10.56 -21.37
C PRO A 205 2.57 11.93 -21.08
N LYS A 206 2.49 12.82 -22.09
CA LYS A 206 1.83 14.13 -21.94
C LYS A 206 0.34 14.01 -21.62
N GLY A 207 -0.33 12.99 -22.16
CA GLY A 207 -1.74 12.70 -21.92
C GLY A 207 -1.99 11.78 -20.72
N MET A 208 -0.94 11.22 -20.11
CA MET A 208 -1.02 10.28 -18.98
C MET A 208 -1.94 9.07 -19.27
N PHE A 209 -1.79 8.49 -20.46
CA PHE A 209 -2.47 7.27 -20.86
C PHE A 209 -1.58 6.38 -21.74
N PHE A 210 -2.03 5.14 -21.93
CA PHE A 210 -1.52 4.21 -22.95
C PHE A 210 -2.60 3.96 -23.98
N LEU A 211 -2.25 4.08 -25.25
CA LEU A 211 -3.10 3.63 -26.35
C LEU A 211 -2.86 2.14 -26.59
N VAL A 212 -3.89 1.33 -26.40
CA VAL A 212 -3.86 -0.11 -26.60
C VAL A 212 -4.62 -0.42 -27.89
N ARG A 213 -3.97 -1.10 -28.83
CA ARG A 213 -4.65 -1.67 -29.99
C ARG A 213 -4.96 -3.14 -29.74
N LEU A 214 -6.24 -3.46 -29.58
CA LEU A 214 -6.77 -4.82 -29.54
C LEU A 214 -7.29 -5.23 -30.92
N ASP A 215 -7.62 -6.52 -31.11
CA ASP A 215 -8.29 -7.00 -32.32
C ASP A 215 -9.63 -6.28 -32.54
N ALA A 216 -10.38 -6.04 -31.45
CA ALA A 216 -11.68 -5.38 -31.48
C ALA A 216 -11.60 -3.86 -31.76
N GLY A 217 -10.45 -3.22 -31.56
CA GLY A 217 -10.32 -1.77 -31.67
C GLY A 217 -9.31 -1.16 -30.70
N PHE A 218 -9.45 0.14 -30.45
CA PHE A 218 -8.56 0.90 -29.58
C PHE A 218 -9.16 1.13 -28.18
N LEU A 219 -8.32 1.04 -27.16
CA LEU A 219 -8.59 1.55 -25.82
C LEU A 219 -7.54 2.60 -25.46
N ALA A 220 -7.94 3.66 -24.76
CA ALA A 220 -7.02 4.56 -24.08
C ALA A 220 -7.15 4.31 -22.57
N VAL A 221 -6.18 3.61 -21.98
CA VAL A 221 -6.18 3.29 -20.54
C VAL A 221 -5.30 4.29 -19.78
N SER A 222 -5.76 4.78 -18.64
CA SER A 222 -5.00 5.73 -17.82
C SER A 222 -3.65 5.16 -17.39
N SER A 223 -2.62 6.01 -17.32
CA SER A 223 -1.31 5.62 -16.79
C SER A 223 -1.25 5.62 -15.25
N TRP A 224 -2.33 6.01 -14.59
CA TRP A 224 -2.46 5.95 -13.13
C TRP A 224 -3.09 4.64 -12.70
N CYS A 225 -2.41 3.91 -11.82
CA CYS A 225 -3.00 2.71 -11.22
C CYS A 225 -4.21 3.08 -10.35
N THR A 226 -5.17 2.16 -10.27
CA THR A 226 -6.38 2.30 -9.44
C THR A 226 -6.16 1.99 -7.97
N HIS A 227 -4.97 1.52 -7.59
CA HIS A 227 -4.63 1.26 -6.20
C HIS A 227 -4.37 2.57 -5.44
N ARG A 228 -3.29 3.28 -5.77
CA ARG A 228 -2.86 4.50 -5.05
C ARG A 228 -2.20 5.54 -5.98
N ASN A 229 -2.73 5.69 -7.20
CA ASN A 229 -2.20 6.62 -8.21
C ASN A 229 -0.68 6.53 -8.39
N GLY A 230 -0.15 5.30 -8.39
CA GLY A 230 1.20 5.04 -8.87
C GLY A 230 1.23 5.06 -10.39
N GLN A 231 2.27 5.66 -10.97
CA GLN A 231 2.43 5.67 -12.42
C GLN A 231 2.83 4.30 -12.94
N LEU A 232 2.09 3.81 -13.92
CA LEU A 232 2.28 2.49 -14.53
C LEU A 232 3.39 2.51 -15.58
N ARG A 233 4.01 1.34 -15.76
CA ARG A 233 4.90 1.02 -16.87
C ARG A 233 4.31 -0.14 -17.66
N TRP A 234 4.45 -0.13 -18.97
CA TRP A 234 4.14 -1.29 -19.81
C TRP A 234 5.38 -2.21 -19.87
N GLU A 235 5.23 -3.45 -19.42
CA GLU A 235 6.27 -4.48 -19.48
C GLU A 235 5.94 -5.44 -20.62
N LYS A 236 6.53 -5.20 -21.80
CA LYS A 236 6.21 -5.93 -23.04
C LYS A 236 6.46 -7.43 -22.90
N GLU A 237 7.54 -7.81 -22.24
CA GLU A 237 7.98 -9.20 -22.02
C GLU A 237 6.98 -9.98 -21.17
N HIS A 238 6.23 -9.28 -20.31
CA HIS A 238 5.22 -9.86 -19.40
C HIS A 238 3.78 -9.56 -19.82
N TRP A 239 3.58 -8.83 -20.92
CA TRP A 239 2.26 -8.42 -21.43
C TRP A 239 1.36 -7.76 -20.38
N ARG A 240 1.95 -6.93 -19.49
CA ARG A 240 1.23 -6.32 -18.38
C ARG A 240 1.60 -4.86 -18.15
N PHE A 241 0.67 -4.13 -17.57
CA PHE A 241 0.97 -2.87 -16.88
C PHE A 241 1.40 -3.18 -15.45
N TYR A 242 2.50 -2.59 -15.01
CA TYR A 242 3.08 -2.77 -13.68
C TYR A 242 3.26 -1.43 -12.98
N CYS A 243 2.79 -1.36 -11.72
CA CYS A 243 3.04 -0.25 -10.82
C CYS A 243 4.27 -0.57 -9.94
N PRO A 244 5.39 0.16 -10.07
CA PRO A 244 6.60 -0.11 -9.28
C PRO A 244 6.47 0.25 -7.80
N PHE A 245 5.44 1.01 -7.42
CA PHE A 245 5.28 1.53 -6.05
C PHE A 245 4.62 0.53 -5.10
N HIS A 246 3.59 -0.18 -5.55
CA HIS A 246 2.84 -1.16 -4.73
C HIS A 246 2.63 -2.50 -5.43
N SER A 247 3.32 -2.73 -6.54
CA SER A 247 3.25 -3.97 -7.31
C SER A 247 1.87 -4.32 -7.87
N ALA A 248 1.00 -3.33 -8.10
CA ALA A 248 -0.25 -3.54 -8.81
C ALA A 248 0.04 -3.95 -10.26
N THR A 249 -0.62 -5.00 -10.73
CA THR A 249 -0.48 -5.54 -12.09
C THR A 249 -1.81 -5.56 -12.81
N TYR A 250 -1.78 -5.25 -14.11
CA TYR A 250 -2.96 -5.28 -14.98
C TYR A 250 -2.63 -5.93 -16.32
N ASN A 251 -3.56 -6.69 -16.89
CA ASN A 251 -3.39 -7.24 -18.23
C ASN A 251 -3.49 -6.14 -19.31
N ARG A 252 -3.22 -6.48 -20.58
CA ARG A 252 -3.32 -5.54 -21.72
C ARG A 252 -4.70 -4.88 -21.88
N ARG A 253 -5.78 -5.51 -21.40
CA ARG A 253 -7.13 -4.92 -21.41
C ARG A 253 -7.34 -3.93 -20.26
N GLY A 254 -6.36 -3.79 -19.38
CA GLY A 254 -6.39 -2.98 -18.17
C GLY A 254 -7.14 -3.64 -17.01
N GLU A 255 -7.42 -4.94 -17.06
CA GLU A 255 -8.03 -5.65 -15.93
C GLU A 255 -6.97 -5.95 -14.88
N PHE A 256 -7.35 -5.79 -13.60
CA PHE A 256 -6.46 -6.08 -12.50
C PHE A 256 -6.16 -7.58 -12.40
N THR A 257 -4.90 -7.93 -12.20
CA THR A 257 -4.42 -9.33 -12.10
C THR A 257 -3.56 -9.58 -10.88
N GLY A 258 -3.48 -8.61 -9.95
CA GLY A 258 -2.64 -8.69 -8.76
C GLY A 258 -3.35 -9.33 -7.56
N HIS A 259 -2.68 -9.28 -6.41
CA HIS A 259 -3.18 -9.83 -5.13
C HIS A 259 -3.73 -8.75 -4.18
N LEU A 260 -3.62 -7.48 -4.54
CA LEU A 260 -4.09 -6.36 -3.73
C LEU A 260 -5.62 -6.34 -3.66
N GLU A 261 -6.14 -6.09 -2.47
CA GLU A 261 -7.58 -5.96 -2.25
C GLU A 261 -8.11 -4.62 -2.77
N ASN A 262 -9.40 -4.59 -3.16
CA ASN A 262 -10.11 -3.38 -3.58
C ASN A 262 -9.48 -2.63 -4.76
N VAL A 263 -8.72 -3.32 -5.61
CA VAL A 263 -8.14 -2.74 -6.84
C VAL A 263 -8.97 -3.15 -8.05
N GLY A 264 -9.64 -2.17 -8.67
CA GLY A 264 -10.42 -2.36 -9.90
C GLY A 264 -9.58 -2.24 -11.18
N PRO A 265 -10.18 -2.46 -12.37
CA PRO A 265 -9.49 -2.27 -13.65
C PRO A 265 -9.10 -0.81 -13.90
N LEU A 266 -8.15 -0.58 -14.80
CA LEU A 266 -7.72 0.75 -15.22
C LEU A 266 -8.87 1.56 -15.81
N ARG A 267 -8.84 2.86 -15.48
CA ARG A 267 -9.77 3.88 -15.98
C ARG A 267 -9.53 4.11 -17.47
N LEU A 268 -10.55 4.55 -18.18
CA LEU A 268 -10.53 4.82 -19.61
C LEU A 268 -10.59 6.31 -19.90
N HIS A 269 -9.93 6.73 -20.97
CA HIS A 269 -10.18 8.00 -21.64
C HIS A 269 -11.02 7.72 -22.90
N PRO A 270 -12.08 8.51 -23.16
CA PRO A 270 -12.83 8.35 -24.40
C PRO A 270 -11.95 8.69 -25.60
N LEU A 271 -12.19 8.00 -26.71
CA LEU A 271 -11.47 8.24 -27.96
C LEU A 271 -12.39 8.10 -29.16
N ALA A 272 -11.97 8.64 -30.30
CA ALA A 272 -12.65 8.52 -31.56
C ALA A 272 -11.66 8.35 -32.71
N ILE A 273 -12.13 7.73 -33.80
CA ILE A 273 -11.41 7.73 -35.07
C ILE A 273 -12.00 8.83 -35.94
N SER A 274 -11.22 9.88 -36.18
CA SER A 274 -11.63 10.99 -37.04
C SER A 274 -11.96 10.51 -38.47
N PRO A 275 -12.72 11.30 -39.26
CA PRO A 275 -12.97 10.98 -40.68
C PRO A 275 -11.69 10.80 -41.51
N ALA A 276 -10.59 11.44 -41.10
CA ALA A 276 -9.26 11.31 -41.70
C ALA A 276 -8.47 10.07 -41.24
N GLY A 277 -9.10 9.15 -40.50
CA GLY A 277 -8.46 7.91 -40.02
C GLY A 277 -7.45 8.11 -38.90
N ARG A 278 -7.57 9.21 -38.13
CA ARG A 278 -6.68 9.52 -36.98
C ARG A 278 -7.32 9.18 -35.65
N VAL A 279 -6.54 8.61 -34.73
CA VAL A 279 -6.96 8.27 -33.37
C VAL A 279 -6.86 9.51 -32.48
N ILE A 280 -8.00 10.00 -31.98
CA ILE A 280 -8.08 11.18 -31.11
C ILE A 280 -8.56 10.74 -29.74
N VAL A 281 -7.78 11.01 -28.69
CA VAL A 281 -8.11 10.68 -27.29
C VAL A 281 -8.44 11.96 -26.54
N ASP A 282 -9.55 12.01 -25.82
CA ASP A 282 -9.90 13.13 -24.96
C ASP A 282 -9.56 12.81 -23.51
N THR A 283 -8.53 13.48 -22.99
CA THR A 283 -8.03 13.30 -21.63
C THR A 283 -8.75 14.16 -20.59
N SER A 284 -9.63 15.08 -21.03
CA SER A 284 -10.43 15.90 -20.11
C SER A 284 -11.56 15.12 -19.44
N ALA A 285 -11.94 13.99 -20.02
CA ALA A 285 -12.92 13.05 -19.48
C ALA A 285 -12.26 11.74 -19.05
N ILE A 286 -12.80 11.16 -17.98
CA ILE A 286 -12.36 9.86 -17.44
C ILE A 286 -13.60 9.01 -17.22
N PHE A 287 -13.48 7.73 -17.54
CA PHE A 287 -14.51 6.73 -17.29
C PHE A 287 -13.98 5.61 -16.40
N VAL A 288 -14.74 5.25 -15.38
CA VAL A 288 -14.49 4.09 -14.53
C VAL A 288 -15.32 2.89 -15.02
N ARG A 289 -14.79 1.69 -14.83
CA ARG A 289 -15.42 0.43 -15.23
C ARG A 289 -15.22 -0.63 -14.17
N LYS A 290 -16.11 -1.62 -14.10
CA LYS A 290 -15.98 -2.76 -13.17
C LYS A 290 -15.16 -3.91 -13.75
N SER A 291 -15.27 -4.13 -15.05
CA SER A 291 -14.59 -5.19 -15.81
C SER A 291 -14.40 -4.77 -17.27
N TYR A 292 -13.63 -5.56 -18.03
CA TYR A 292 -13.55 -5.41 -19.46
C TYR A 292 -14.83 -5.89 -20.15
N HIS A 293 -15.26 -5.17 -21.19
CA HIS A 293 -16.31 -5.58 -22.12
C HIS A 293 -15.92 -5.30 -23.57
N LEU A 294 -16.49 -6.06 -24.51
CA LEU A 294 -16.14 -6.00 -25.94
C LEU A 294 -16.64 -4.73 -26.66
N ASP A 295 -17.52 -3.96 -26.02
CA ASP A 295 -18.03 -2.67 -26.50
C ASP A 295 -17.14 -1.49 -26.09
N GLN A 296 -16.19 -1.68 -25.17
CA GLN A 296 -15.27 -0.64 -24.70
C GLN A 296 -14.22 -0.25 -25.76
N PRO A 297 -13.60 -1.18 -26.52
CA PRO A 297 -12.68 -0.80 -27.58
C PRO A 297 -13.40 -0.11 -28.74
N VAL A 298 -12.90 1.04 -29.18
CA VAL A 298 -13.43 1.76 -30.33
C VAL A 298 -12.96 1.09 -31.61
N PRO A 299 -13.86 0.62 -32.49
CA PRO A 299 -13.47 -0.04 -33.73
C PRO A 299 -12.53 0.84 -34.56
N ALA A 300 -11.50 0.21 -35.15
CA ALA A 300 -10.49 0.89 -35.94
C ALA A 300 -10.98 1.26 -37.35
N ARG A 301 -12.08 2.04 -37.44
CA ARG A 301 -12.69 2.51 -38.69
C ARG A 301 -13.08 3.98 -38.55
N CYS A 302 -12.99 4.74 -39.64
CA CYS A 302 -13.33 6.17 -39.65
C CYS A 302 -14.73 6.42 -39.08
N GLY A 303 -14.85 7.44 -38.23
CA GLY A 303 -16.10 7.84 -37.60
C GLY A 303 -16.50 7.01 -36.38
N ALA A 304 -15.75 5.97 -36.01
CA ALA A 304 -16.01 5.22 -34.78
C ALA A 304 -15.79 6.08 -33.53
N GLN A 305 -16.62 5.88 -32.51
CA GLN A 305 -16.62 6.65 -31.27
C GLN A 305 -16.66 5.73 -30.05
N PHE A 306 -16.21 6.26 -28.92
CA PHE A 306 -16.30 5.64 -27.61
C PHE A 306 -17.75 5.33 -27.22
N CYS A 307 -18.00 4.08 -26.82
CA CYS A 307 -19.27 3.68 -26.24
C CYS A 307 -19.21 3.86 -24.71
N ALA A 308 -20.04 4.76 -24.17
CA ALA A 308 -20.13 4.97 -22.72
C ALA A 308 -21.05 3.96 -22.02
N ALA A 309 -21.58 2.95 -22.72
CA ALA A 309 -22.43 1.93 -22.11
C ALA A 309 -21.62 1.08 -21.11
N GLY A 310 -22.18 0.84 -19.92
CA GLY A 310 -21.54 0.00 -18.90
C GLY A 310 -20.32 0.62 -18.21
N VAL A 311 -20.00 1.89 -18.48
CA VAL A 311 -18.95 2.66 -17.82
C VAL A 311 -19.53 3.95 -17.24
N GLU A 312 -18.88 4.51 -16.23
CA GLU A 312 -19.35 5.69 -15.50
C GLU A 312 -18.37 6.84 -15.68
N ALA A 313 -18.87 8.01 -16.10
CA ALA A 313 -18.07 9.23 -16.21
C ALA A 313 -17.82 9.82 -14.81
N VAL A 314 -16.60 10.32 -14.58
CA VAL A 314 -16.16 10.81 -13.26
C VAL A 314 -15.45 12.15 -13.29
#